data_AF-A0A7C0UE23-F1
#
_entry.id   AF-A0A7C0UE23-F1
#
_cell.length_a   1.000
_cell.length_b   1.000
_cell.length_c   1.000
_cell.angle_alpha   90.00
_cell.angle_beta   90.00
_cell.angle_gamma   90.00
#
_symmetry.space_group_name_H-M   'P 1'
#
loop_
_entity.id
_entity.type
_entity.pdbx_description
1 polymer ?
#
loop_
_entity_poly.entity_id
_entity_poly.type
_entity_poly.pdbx_seq_one_letter_code
_entity_poly.pdbx_strand_id
1 'polypeptide(L)'
;MLEQIKIGRYCCAPSTQIENFRPLVGDDLIDELLELAKDLRDIRICHINATPFGGGVAELLSREIPILKALKVQADWRIIHGDQEVSYRQL
;
A
#
# COMPACT_ATOMS: atom_id res chain seq x y z
N MET A 1 13.44 14.29 3.62
CA MET A 1 12.53 13.72 2.60
C MET A 1 12.10 12.34 3.10
N LEU A 2 10.80 12.04 3.19
CA LEU A 2 10.32 10.74 3.72
C LEU A 2 10.80 9.58 2.83
N GLU A 3 11.34 8.53 3.46
CA GLU A 3 11.85 7.35 2.76
C GLU A 3 10.71 6.61 2.08
N GLN A 4 10.90 6.25 0.80
CA GLN A 4 9.90 5.54 0.02
C GLN A 4 10.18 4.04 0.05
N ILE A 5 9.17 3.27 0.44
CA ILE A 5 9.26 1.82 0.43
C ILE A 5 9.01 1.30 -0.98
N LYS A 6 10.06 0.74 -1.57
CA LYS A 6 9.97 0.00 -2.82
C LYS A 6 9.47 -1.40 -2.51
N ILE A 7 8.18 -1.64 -2.72
CA ILE A 7 7.66 -3.01 -2.73
C ILE A 7 8.24 -3.71 -3.96
N GLY A 8 9.17 -4.63 -3.74
CA GLY A 8 9.73 -5.50 -4.77
C GLY A 8 8.66 -6.40 -5.39
N ARG A 9 8.93 -6.93 -6.58
CA ARG A 9 8.02 -7.85 -7.29
C ARG A 9 7.68 -9.08 -6.42
N TYR A 10 6.40 -9.21 -6.10
CA TYR A 10 5.70 -10.44 -5.72
C TYR A 10 6.38 -11.33 -4.68
N CYS A 11 6.61 -10.87 -3.46
CA CYS A 11 7.10 -11.81 -2.44
C CYS A 11 6.01 -12.65 -1.76
N CYS A 12 4.71 -12.27 -1.74
CA CYS A 12 3.70 -13.10 -1.07
C CYS A 12 2.23 -13.02 -1.57
N ALA A 13 1.89 -12.22 -2.57
CA ALA A 13 0.52 -12.20 -3.12
C ALA A 13 0.46 -13.14 -4.34
N PRO A 14 -0.37 -14.20 -4.34
CA PRO A 14 -0.44 -15.18 -5.43
C PRO A 14 -0.82 -14.54 -6.77
N SER A 15 -1.50 -13.40 -6.73
CA SER A 15 -1.76 -12.56 -7.89
C SER A 15 -2.07 -11.14 -7.44
N THR A 16 -1.62 -10.15 -8.21
CA THR A 16 -2.11 -8.77 -8.10
C THR A 16 -3.26 -8.49 -9.05
N GLN A 17 -3.69 -9.48 -9.85
CA GLN A 17 -4.82 -9.34 -10.76
C GLN A 17 -6.12 -9.44 -9.97
N ILE A 18 -6.89 -8.35 -9.98
CA ILE A 18 -8.15 -8.25 -9.22
C ILE A 18 -9.18 -9.30 -9.70
N GLU A 19 -9.15 -9.65 -10.98
CA GLU A 19 -10.03 -10.68 -11.57
C GLU A 19 -9.89 -12.05 -10.92
N ASN A 20 -8.73 -12.37 -10.35
CA ASN A 20 -8.53 -13.64 -9.66
C ASN A 20 -9.36 -13.77 -8.38
N PHE A 21 -9.88 -12.66 -7.85
CA PHE A 21 -10.74 -12.63 -6.67
C PHE A 21 -12.22 -12.77 -7.03
N ARG A 22 -12.60 -12.58 -8.30
CA ARG A 22 -13.99 -12.68 -8.78
C ARG A 22 -14.70 -13.98 -8.36
N PRO A 23 -14.07 -15.18 -8.42
CA PRO A 23 -14.72 -16.42 -7.96
C PRO A 23 -15.01 -16.45 -6.45
N LEU A 24 -14.34 -15.62 -5.64
CA LEU A 24 -14.49 -15.57 -4.19
C LEU A 24 -15.52 -14.52 -3.74
N VAL A 25 -15.54 -13.35 -4.38
CA VAL A 25 -16.35 -12.21 -3.94
C VAL A 25 -17.53 -11.88 -4.85
N GLY A 26 -17.61 -12.51 -6.02
CA GLY A 26 -18.65 -12.27 -7.01
C GLY A 26 -18.35 -11.12 -7.97
N ASP A 27 -19.20 -11.00 -8.99
CA ASP A 27 -19.00 -10.05 -10.09
C ASP A 27 -19.25 -8.61 -9.67
N ASP A 28 -20.34 -8.37 -8.93
CA ASP A 28 -20.79 -7.03 -8.54
C ASP A 28 -19.68 -6.23 -7.83
N LEU A 29 -18.97 -6.86 -6.88
CA LEU A 29 -17.91 -6.18 -6.13
C LEU A 29 -16.68 -5.88 -6.98
N ILE A 30 -16.29 -6.79 -7.88
CA ILE A 30 -15.13 -6.57 -8.75
C ILE A 30 -15.43 -5.46 -9.75
N ASP A 31 -16.63 -5.46 -10.32
CA ASP A 31 -17.04 -4.45 -11.29
C ASP A 31 -17.16 -3.06 -10.65
N GLU A 32 -17.71 -2.98 -9.43
CA GLU A 32 -17.73 -1.74 -8.64
C GLU A 32 -16.31 -1.22 -8.36
N LEU A 33 -15.39 -2.09 -7.91
CA LEU A 33 -13.99 -1.71 -7.66
C LEU A 33 -13.29 -1.19 -8.92
N LEU A 34 -13.54 -1.82 -10.07
CA LEU A 34 -12.99 -1.39 -11.35
C LEU A 34 -13.55 -0.03 -11.78
N GLU A 35 -14.82 0.25 -11.51
CA GLU A 35 -15.43 1.54 -11.82
C GLU A 35 -14.86 2.64 -10.93
N LEU A 36 -14.83 2.44 -9.61
CA LEU A 36 -14.26 3.39 -8.65
C LEU A 36 -12.78 3.69 -8.93
N ALA A 37 -12.01 2.68 -9.38
CA ALA A 37 -10.61 2.89 -9.74
C ALA A 37 -10.42 3.83 -10.94
N LYS A 38 -11.40 3.92 -11.85
CA LYS A 38 -11.33 4.82 -13.02
C LYS A 38 -11.31 6.29 -12.60
N ASP A 39 -12.04 6.63 -11.54
CA ASP A 39 -12.13 7.99 -10.99
C ASP A 39 -10.82 8.41 -10.30
N LEU A 40 -9.99 7.44 -9.90
CA LEU A 40 -8.74 7.66 -9.17
C LEU A 40 -7.50 7.68 -10.08
N ARG A 41 -7.64 7.53 -11.41
CA ARG A 41 -6.51 7.36 -12.35
C ARG A 41 -5.48 8.49 -12.33
N ASP A 42 -5.93 9.73 -12.14
CA ASP A 42 -5.07 10.91 -12.13
C ASP A 42 -4.71 11.38 -10.72
N ILE A 43 -5.06 10.59 -9.70
CA ILE A 43 -4.82 10.90 -8.30
C ILE A 43 -3.64 10.07 -7.78
N ARG A 44 -2.78 10.72 -7.01
CA ARG A 44 -1.68 10.08 -6.28
C ARG A 44 -2.04 9.92 -4.81
N ILE A 45 -2.06 8.68 -4.34
CA ILE A 45 -2.33 8.31 -2.96
C ILE A 45 -1.00 7.97 -2.28
N CYS A 46 -0.68 8.64 -1.17
CA CYS A 46 0.54 8.39 -0.40
C CYS A 46 0.18 7.86 0.99
N HIS A 47 0.44 6.59 1.23
CA HIS A 47 0.33 5.98 2.55
C HIS A 47 1.58 6.31 3.36
N ILE A 48 1.37 6.76 4.61
CA ILE A 48 2.46 7.15 5.51
C ILE A 48 2.26 6.45 6.85
N ASN A 49 3.28 5.75 7.34
CA ASN A 49 3.28 5.14 8.68
C ASN A 49 4.69 5.12 9.30
N ALA A 50 4.83 4.50 10.47
CA ALA A 50 6.07 4.53 11.26
C ALA A 50 7.04 3.37 10.98
N THR A 51 6.58 2.22 10.47
CA THR A 51 7.45 1.04 10.24
C THR A 51 7.08 0.31 8.94
N PRO A 52 8.05 -0.11 8.12
CA PRO A 52 7.77 -0.90 6.91
C PRO A 52 7.65 -2.41 7.17
N PHE A 53 7.88 -2.85 8.42
CA PHE A 53 7.83 -4.25 8.84
C PHE A 53 7.24 -4.36 10.24
N GLY A 54 6.79 -5.58 10.58
CA GLY A 54 6.25 -5.93 11.88
C GLY A 54 4.84 -5.37 12.14
N GLY A 55 3.83 -6.23 12.09
CA GLY A 55 2.46 -5.92 12.51
C GLY A 55 1.45 -5.72 11.38
N GLY A 56 0.18 -5.51 11.76
CA GLY A 56 -0.96 -5.55 10.85
C GLY A 56 -1.00 -4.48 9.76
N VAL A 57 -0.56 -3.24 10.05
CA VAL A 57 -0.60 -2.15 9.04
C VAL A 57 0.43 -2.37 7.94
N ALA A 58 1.68 -2.73 8.30
CA ALA A 58 2.71 -3.02 7.32
C ALA A 58 2.34 -4.23 6.46
N GLU A 59 1.78 -5.27 7.08
CA GLU A 59 1.27 -6.44 6.35
C GLU A 59 0.11 -6.10 5.41
N LEU A 60 -0.85 -5.28 5.84
CA LEU A 60 -1.96 -4.82 4.99
C LEU A 60 -1.45 -4.01 3.79
N LEU A 61 -0.65 -2.98 4.02
CA LEU A 61 -0.12 -2.11 2.96
C LEU A 61 0.74 -2.89 1.96
N SER A 62 1.42 -3.95 2.42
CA SER A 62 2.18 -4.84 1.54
C SER A 62 1.31 -5.58 0.51
N ARG A 63 0.00 -5.73 0.77
CA ARG A 63 -0.99 -6.38 -0.13
C ARG A 63 -1.85 -5.36 -0.86
N GLU A 64 -2.30 -4.32 -0.17
CA GLU A 64 -3.18 -3.28 -0.71
C GLU A 64 -2.51 -2.47 -1.82
N ILE A 65 -1.27 -2.02 -1.61
CA ILE A 65 -0.59 -1.14 -2.57
C ILE A 65 -0.35 -1.82 -3.92
N PRO A 66 0.08 -3.10 -3.99
CA PRO A 66 0.12 -3.83 -5.26
C PRO A 66 -1.23 -3.93 -5.98
N ILE A 67 -2.34 -4.09 -5.24
CA ILE A 67 -3.70 -4.16 -5.81
C ILE A 67 -4.09 -2.79 -6.39
N LEU A 68 -3.88 -1.70 -5.65
CA LEU A 68 -4.11 -0.33 -6.14
C LEU A 68 -3.33 -0.06 -7.44
N LYS A 69 -2.05 -0.46 -7.49
CA LYS A 69 -1.22 -0.34 -8.70
C LYS A 69 -1.74 -1.20 -9.85
N ALA A 70 -2.24 -2.40 -9.59
CA ALA A 70 -2.84 -3.25 -10.61
C ALA A 70 -4.12 -2.63 -11.20
N LEU A 71 -4.92 -1.96 -10.36
CA LEU A 71 -6.06 -1.13 -10.74
C LEU A 71 -5.68 0.20 -11.41
N LYS A 72 -4.38 0.42 -11.69
CA LYS A 72 -3.82 1.65 -12.30
C LYS A 72 -3.92 2.90 -11.43
N VAL A 73 -4.14 2.75 -10.13
CA VAL A 73 -4.09 3.85 -9.15
C VAL A 73 -2.64 4.13 -8.77
N GLN A 74 -2.25 5.40 -8.74
CA GLN A 74 -0.89 5.81 -8.35
C GLN A 74 -0.74 5.78 -6.83
N ALA A 75 -0.30 4.65 -6.28
CA ALA A 75 -0.10 4.47 -4.84
C ALA A 75 1.37 4.43 -4.43
N ASP A 76 1.72 5.18 -3.39
CA ASP A 76 3.04 5.20 -2.74
C ASP A 76 2.96 4.83 -1.27
N TRP A 77 4.06 4.29 -0.77
CA TRP A 77 4.26 4.03 0.65
C TRP A 77 5.51 4.75 1.15
N ARG A 78 5.37 5.55 2.19
CA ARG A 78 6.48 6.24 2.84
C ARG A 78 6.51 6.02 4.34
N ILE A 79 7.71 6.05 4.91
CA ILE A 79 7.94 5.88 6.35
C ILE A 79 8.38 7.20 6.99
N ILE A 80 7.81 7.48 8.16
CA ILE A 80 8.29 8.53 9.07
C ILE A 80 9.29 7.88 10.04
N HIS A 81 10.46 8.48 10.15
CA HIS A 81 11.45 8.14 11.17
C HIS A 81 11.39 9.18 12.29
N GLY A 82 11.49 8.72 13.54
CA GLY A 82 11.79 9.63 14.65
C GLY A 82 13.29 9.90 14.69
N ASP A 83 13.70 11.16 14.86
CA ASP A 83 15.10 11.50 15.10
C ASP A 83 15.55 10.85 16.42
N GLN A 84 16.55 9.98 16.34
CA GLN A 84 17.26 9.49 17.53
C GLN A 84 18.32 10.51 17.97
N GLU A 85 17.90 11.73 18.29
CA GLU A 85 18.68 12.65 19.12
C GLU A 85 17.88 13.03 20.35
N VAL A 86 17.74 12.08 21.28
CA VAL A 86 17.50 12.43 22.68
C VAL A 86 18.87 12.46 23.36
N SER A 87 19.60 13.55 23.15
CA SER A 87 20.77 13.85 23.97
C SER A 87 20.28 14.13 25.39
N TYR A 88 20.35 13.13 26.27
CA TYR A 88 20.30 13.37 27.70
C TYR A 88 21.58 14.14 28.07
N ARG A 89 21.53 15.47 27.92
CA ARG A 89 22.51 16.33 28.59
C ARG A 89 22.27 16.17 30.08
N GLN A 90 23.26 15.55 30.71
CA GLN A 90 23.39 15.34 32.14
C GLN A 90 22.98 16.60 32.90
N LEU A 91 22.00 16.45 33.79
CA LEU A 91 21.77 17.37 34.91
C LEU A 91 22.95 17.28 35.89
#